data_AF-A0A2P4XXE4-F1
#
_entry.id   AF-A0A2P4XXE4-F1
#
_cell.length_a   1.000
_cell.length_b   1.000
_cell.length_c   1.000
_cell.angle_alpha   90.00
_cell.angle_beta   90.00
_cell.angle_gamma   90.00
#
_symmetry.space_group_name_H-M   'P 1'
#
loop_
_entity.id
_entity.type
_entity.pdbx_description
1 polymer ?
#
loop_
_entity_poly.entity_id
_entity_poly.type
_entity_poly.pdbx_seq_one_letter_code
_entity_poly.pdbx_strand_id
1 'polypeptide(L)'
;MPIRVQVELYKTEVMGDQGAEAAPAGAEGAAVNFVRGSTKPPLFEGTFELYRAELELYLDERNAWRIMIGDETRPENGDAEQAEFDRRDRLARATILRGLRGGRKNDDALKVCGLSTAAEMWELLMSDYTQRDFSYARMRSYYDVNYTNALINRIS
;
A
#
# COMPACT_ATOMS: atom_id res chain seq x y z
N MET A 1 -22.76 50.55 50.07
CA MET A 1 -23.77 51.07 49.12
C MET A 1 -23.07 51.35 47.79
N PRO A 2 -23.58 51.05 46.58
CA PRO A 2 -24.41 49.95 46.03
C PRO A 2 -23.72 49.21 44.83
N ILE A 3 -23.98 47.91 44.56
CA ILE A 3 -24.84 47.25 43.52
C ILE A 3 -24.57 47.59 42.02
N ARG A 4 -24.35 46.55 41.18
CA ARG A 4 -24.94 46.20 39.84
C ARG A 4 -23.89 45.61 38.87
N VAL A 5 -23.91 44.32 38.47
CA VAL A 5 -24.83 43.50 37.61
C VAL A 5 -24.56 43.66 36.10
N GLN A 6 -24.24 42.53 35.43
CA GLN A 6 -24.53 42.07 34.04
C GLN A 6 -23.43 41.05 33.64
N VAL A 7 -23.63 39.75 33.41
CA VAL A 7 -24.54 38.92 32.61
C VAL A 7 -24.42 39.14 31.09
N GLU A 8 -24.11 38.04 30.40
CA GLU A 8 -24.15 37.77 28.95
C GLU A 8 -22.96 38.31 28.11
N LEU A 9 -22.47 37.68 27.03
CA LEU A 9 -23.12 36.83 26.02
C LEU A 9 -22.03 36.08 25.22
N TYR A 10 -22.41 34.92 24.67
CA TYR A 10 -21.65 34.14 23.69
C TYR A 10 -21.26 34.95 22.44
N LYS A 11 -20.06 34.74 21.90
CA LYS A 11 -19.88 34.63 20.44
C LYS A 11 -18.59 33.91 20.04
N THR A 12 -18.79 32.76 19.42
CA THR A 12 -17.89 32.07 18.48
C THR A 12 -17.39 33.03 17.40
N GLU A 13 -16.11 32.97 17.01
CA GLU A 13 -15.66 32.97 15.59
C GLU A 13 -14.12 32.98 15.44
N VAL A 14 -13.63 31.87 14.87
CA VAL A 14 -12.62 31.65 13.81
C VAL A 14 -11.27 32.41 13.75
N MET A 15 -10.23 31.57 13.57
CA MET A 15 -9.11 31.67 12.61
C MET A 15 -7.90 32.57 12.96
N GLY A 16 -6.70 31.97 13.01
CA GLY A 16 -5.44 32.72 13.04
C GLY A 16 -4.24 31.86 13.39
N ASP A 17 -3.24 31.87 12.51
CA ASP A 17 -2.17 30.89 12.33
C ASP A 17 -0.88 31.19 13.14
N GLN A 18 -0.02 30.17 13.25
CA GLN A 18 1.46 30.19 13.42
C GLN A 18 2.15 30.49 14.77
N GLY A 19 2.97 29.50 15.18
CA GLY A 19 4.38 29.74 15.53
C GLY A 19 4.91 29.07 16.81
N ALA A 20 5.64 27.96 16.68
CA ALA A 20 7.02 27.80 17.19
C ALA A 20 7.47 26.33 17.28
N GLU A 21 8.60 26.09 16.65
CA GLU A 21 9.37 24.86 16.45
C GLU A 21 10.21 24.45 17.67
N ALA A 22 10.37 23.15 17.90
CA ALA A 22 11.67 22.53 18.27
C ALA A 22 11.54 20.99 18.34
N ALA A 23 12.29 20.30 17.47
CA ALA A 23 12.62 18.87 17.63
C ALA A 23 13.59 18.67 18.82
N PRO A 24 13.79 17.43 19.30
CA PRO A 24 14.84 16.63 18.66
C PRO A 24 14.53 15.14 18.46
N ALA A 25 15.33 14.61 17.54
CA ALA A 25 15.51 13.25 17.03
C ALA A 25 15.43 12.07 18.02
N GLY A 26 14.97 10.93 17.50
CA GLY A 26 15.17 9.61 18.06
C GLY A 26 14.42 8.58 17.23
N ALA A 27 15.17 7.76 16.50
CA ALA A 27 14.68 6.80 15.54
C ALA A 27 13.98 5.57 16.18
N GLU A 28 13.30 4.83 15.30
CA GLU A 28 12.98 3.41 15.38
C GLU A 28 11.67 2.99 16.05
N GLY A 29 10.94 2.17 15.30
CA GLY A 29 9.64 1.62 15.66
C GLY A 29 8.50 2.23 14.85
N ALA A 30 8.52 2.07 13.52
CA ALA A 30 7.26 2.05 12.79
C ALA A 30 6.43 0.92 13.41
N ALA A 31 5.56 1.27 14.37
CA ALA A 31 4.58 0.36 14.92
C ALA A 31 3.64 0.03 13.76
N VAL A 32 3.99 -1.02 13.02
CA VAL A 32 3.14 -1.61 12.00
C VAL A 32 2.01 -2.26 12.78
N ASN A 33 0.99 -1.46 13.08
CA ASN A 33 -0.25 -1.93 13.65
C ASN A 33 -0.91 -2.77 12.56
N PHE A 34 -0.54 -4.04 12.48
CA PHE A 34 -1.31 -5.05 11.77
C PHE A 34 -2.63 -5.20 12.51
N VAL A 35 -3.55 -4.28 12.25
CA VAL A 35 -4.92 -4.36 12.74
C VAL A 35 -5.59 -5.45 11.93
N ARG A 36 -5.54 -6.66 12.49
CA ARG A 36 -6.48 -7.75 12.19
C ARG A 36 -7.89 -7.12 12.17
N GLY A 37 -8.50 -7.05 10.99
CA GLY A 37 -9.80 -6.38 10.80
C GLY A 37 -9.78 -4.91 10.37
N SER A 38 -8.68 -4.37 9.81
CA SER A 38 -8.74 -3.04 9.16
C SER A 38 -9.80 -3.06 8.06
N THR A 39 -10.83 -2.22 8.20
CA THR A 39 -11.89 -2.09 7.18
C THR A 39 -11.39 -1.39 5.92
N LYS A 40 -10.27 -0.66 6.04
CA LYS A 40 -9.67 0.07 4.93
C LYS A 40 -8.74 -0.86 4.15
N PRO A 41 -8.86 -0.90 2.82
CA PRO A 41 -7.95 -1.69 1.99
C PRO A 41 -6.52 -1.15 2.13
N PRO A 42 -5.52 -2.04 2.09
CA PRO A 42 -4.12 -1.71 2.31
C PRO A 42 -3.59 -0.74 1.26
N LEU A 43 -2.68 0.12 1.68
CA LEU A 43 -1.93 1.00 0.80
C LEU A 43 -0.58 0.35 0.50
N PHE A 44 -0.05 0.56 -0.69
CA PHE A 44 1.31 0.13 -0.95
C PHE A 44 2.24 1.03 -0.16
N GLU A 45 2.77 0.54 0.96
CA GLU A 45 3.78 1.23 1.78
C GLU A 45 5.02 0.34 1.89
N GLY A 46 6.22 0.95 1.77
CA GLY A 46 7.47 0.20 1.82
C GLY A 46 7.69 -0.74 0.62
N THR A 47 7.99 -2.01 0.90
CA THR A 47 8.36 -3.04 -0.07
C THR A 47 7.14 -3.75 -0.65
N PHE A 48 7.32 -4.34 -1.84
CA PHE A 48 6.25 -5.13 -2.49
C PHE A 48 5.83 -6.35 -1.66
N GLU A 49 6.78 -7.02 -0.99
CA GLU A 49 6.48 -8.16 -0.11
C GLU A 49 5.59 -7.77 1.09
N LEU A 50 5.79 -6.57 1.65
CA LEU A 50 4.94 -6.07 2.72
C LEU A 50 3.51 -5.83 2.20
N TYR A 51 3.40 -5.14 1.06
CA TYR A 51 2.12 -4.90 0.40
C TYR A 51 1.38 -6.20 0.04
N ARG A 52 2.12 -7.22 -0.42
CA ARG A 52 1.58 -8.56 -0.69
C ARG A 52 1.01 -9.21 0.56
N ALA A 53 1.76 -9.22 1.65
CA ALA A 53 1.30 -9.81 2.91
C ALA A 53 0.05 -9.12 3.47
N GLU A 54 -0.04 -7.79 3.35
CA GLU A 54 -1.22 -7.04 3.76
C GLU A 54 -2.44 -7.32 2.84
N LEU A 55 -2.22 -7.45 1.54
CA LEU A 55 -3.27 -7.84 0.59
C LEU A 55 -3.81 -9.24 0.87
N GLU A 56 -2.92 -10.18 1.18
CA GLU A 56 -3.28 -11.56 1.52
C GLU A 56 -4.23 -11.58 2.71
N LEU A 57 -3.85 -10.96 3.82
CA LEU A 57 -4.69 -10.90 5.02
C LEU A 57 -6.02 -10.19 4.75
N TYR A 58 -6.03 -9.08 4.01
CA TYR A 58 -7.24 -8.31 3.74
C TYR A 58 -8.24 -9.06 2.84
N LEU A 59 -7.74 -9.73 1.80
CA LEU A 59 -8.57 -10.42 0.82
C LEU A 59 -8.95 -11.83 1.26
N ASP A 60 -8.15 -12.48 2.10
CA ASP A 60 -8.48 -13.78 2.69
C ASP A 60 -9.69 -13.66 3.63
N GLU A 61 -9.74 -12.62 4.48
CA GLU A 61 -10.91 -12.29 5.31
C GLU A 61 -12.20 -12.10 4.49
N ARG A 62 -12.07 -11.77 3.19
CA ARG A 62 -13.18 -11.47 2.26
C ARG A 62 -13.38 -12.57 1.21
N ASN A 63 -12.68 -13.69 1.35
CA ASN A 63 -12.68 -14.82 0.42
C ASN A 63 -12.43 -14.42 -1.05
N ALA A 64 -11.61 -13.38 -1.26
CA ALA A 64 -11.28 -12.82 -2.58
C ALA A 64 -9.82 -13.09 -2.97
N TRP A 65 -8.99 -13.57 -2.03
CA TRP A 65 -7.58 -13.87 -2.28
C TRP A 65 -7.41 -14.96 -3.35
N ARG A 66 -8.16 -16.06 -3.27
CA ARG A 66 -8.10 -17.18 -4.24
C ARG A 66 -8.42 -16.77 -5.66
N ILE A 67 -9.36 -15.83 -5.83
CA ILE A 67 -9.71 -15.27 -7.14
C ILE A 67 -8.57 -14.40 -7.66
N MET A 68 -7.94 -13.61 -6.79
CA MET A 68 -6.83 -12.74 -7.18
C MET A 68 -5.57 -13.52 -7.55
N ILE A 69 -5.29 -14.66 -6.93
CA ILE A 69 -4.17 -15.54 -7.34
C ILE A 69 -4.53 -16.48 -8.50
N GLY A 70 -5.77 -16.42 -9.00
CA GLY A 70 -6.24 -17.27 -10.11
C GLY A 70 -6.46 -18.75 -9.77
N ASP A 71 -6.52 -19.10 -8.48
CA ASP A 71 -6.77 -20.47 -8.01
C ASP A 71 -8.26 -20.86 -8.14
N GLU A 72 -9.15 -19.86 -8.08
CA GLU A 72 -10.58 -20.03 -8.31
C GLU A 72 -10.97 -19.46 -9.68
N THR A 73 -11.55 -20.30 -10.54
CA THR A 73 -12.06 -19.91 -11.86
C THR A 73 -13.54 -19.60 -11.81
N ARG A 74 -14.01 -18.70 -12.68
CA ARG A 74 -15.43 -18.35 -12.78
C ARG A 74 -16.28 -19.61 -13.00
N PRO A 75 -17.29 -19.88 -12.16
CA PRO A 75 -18.15 -21.06 -12.32
C PRO A 75 -19.00 -20.96 -13.61
N GLU A 76 -19.08 -22.06 -14.36
CA GLU A 76 -19.80 -22.12 -15.64
C GLU A 76 -21.32 -22.09 -15.47
N ASN A 77 -21.82 -22.56 -14.31
CA ASN A 77 -23.24 -22.73 -14.03
C ASN A 77 -23.63 -21.91 -12.80
N GLY A 78 -24.83 -21.34 -12.81
CA GLY A 78 -25.40 -20.61 -11.67
C GLY A 78 -25.13 -19.11 -11.68
N ASP A 79 -26.14 -18.33 -12.09
CA ASP A 79 -26.07 -16.86 -12.15
C ASP A 79 -25.68 -16.22 -10.80
N ALA A 80 -26.12 -16.82 -9.68
CA ALA A 80 -25.80 -16.36 -8.34
C ALA A 80 -24.32 -16.57 -7.98
N GLU A 81 -23.74 -17.69 -8.39
CA GLU A 81 -22.34 -18.04 -8.12
C GLU A 81 -21.41 -17.19 -9.00
N GLN A 82 -21.79 -16.94 -10.25
CA GLN A 82 -21.09 -16.00 -11.13
C GLN A 82 -21.15 -14.56 -10.60
N ALA A 83 -22.30 -14.10 -10.13
CA ALA A 83 -22.44 -12.76 -9.57
C ALA A 83 -21.59 -12.57 -8.30
N GLU A 84 -21.47 -13.61 -7.48
CA GLU A 84 -20.63 -13.60 -6.28
C GLU A 84 -19.14 -13.63 -6.64
N PHE A 85 -18.74 -14.42 -7.64
CA PHE A 85 -17.39 -14.38 -8.20
C PHE A 85 -17.05 -12.98 -8.73
N ASP A 86 -17.91 -12.41 -9.57
CA ASP A 86 -17.73 -11.07 -10.15
C ASP A 86 -17.64 -9.99 -9.07
N ARG A 87 -18.41 -10.12 -7.97
CA ARG A 87 -18.34 -9.22 -6.83
C ARG A 87 -16.95 -9.27 -6.18
N ARG A 88 -16.42 -10.47 -5.94
CA ARG A 88 -15.11 -10.67 -5.30
C ARG A 88 -13.96 -10.25 -6.21
N ASP A 89 -14.06 -10.53 -7.52
CA ASP A 89 -13.10 -10.05 -8.52
C ASP A 89 -13.05 -8.51 -8.52
N ARG A 90 -14.21 -7.85 -8.59
CA ARG A 90 -14.29 -6.37 -8.53
C ARG A 90 -13.70 -5.82 -7.23
N LEU A 91 -13.93 -6.49 -6.10
CA LEU A 91 -13.37 -6.12 -4.81
C LEU A 91 -11.84 -6.23 -4.82
N ALA A 92 -11.28 -7.33 -5.32
CA ALA A 92 -9.84 -7.53 -5.43
C ALA A 92 -9.20 -6.46 -6.34
N ARG A 93 -9.79 -6.22 -7.53
CA ARG A 93 -9.35 -5.17 -8.45
C ARG A 93 -9.36 -3.79 -7.83
N ALA A 94 -10.44 -3.43 -7.13
CA ALA A 94 -10.54 -2.14 -6.44
C ALA A 94 -9.49 -1.98 -5.34
N THR A 95 -9.17 -3.08 -4.63
CA THR A 95 -8.16 -3.11 -3.58
C THR A 95 -6.76 -2.89 -4.17
N ILE A 96 -6.41 -3.59 -5.26
CA ILE A 96 -5.14 -3.41 -5.98
C ILE A 96 -5.00 -1.96 -6.45
N LEU A 97 -6.01 -1.42 -7.14
CA LEU A 97 -5.96 -0.04 -7.67
C LEU A 97 -5.81 0.99 -6.55
N ARG A 98 -6.44 0.75 -5.39
CA ARG A 98 -6.31 1.63 -4.24
C ARG A 98 -4.93 1.54 -3.61
N GLY A 99 -4.35 0.35 -3.51
CA GLY A 99 -3.01 0.18 -3.00
C GLY A 99 -1.96 0.90 -3.86
N LEU A 100 -2.17 0.94 -5.18
CA LEU A 100 -1.28 1.61 -6.13
C LEU A 100 -1.50 3.12 -6.28
N ARG A 101 -2.47 3.72 -5.57
CA ARG A 101 -2.70 5.17 -5.63
C ARG A 101 -1.58 5.92 -4.90
N GLY A 102 -0.80 6.70 -5.64
CA GLY A 102 0.14 7.68 -5.09
C GLY A 102 1.60 7.52 -5.58
N GLY A 103 2.31 8.65 -5.71
CA GLY A 103 3.74 8.69 -6.02
C GLY A 103 4.15 7.96 -7.31
N ARG A 104 5.30 7.25 -7.27
CA ARG A 104 5.85 6.48 -8.41
C ARG A 104 5.00 5.25 -8.80
N LYS A 105 3.95 4.93 -8.06
CA LYS A 105 3.13 3.72 -8.26
C LYS A 105 1.96 3.96 -9.22
N ASN A 106 1.77 5.22 -9.63
CA ASN A 106 0.81 5.58 -10.66
C ASN A 106 1.14 4.93 -12.02
N ASP A 107 2.42 4.74 -12.35
CA ASP A 107 2.82 4.06 -13.60
C ASP A 107 2.42 2.58 -13.56
N ASP A 108 2.57 1.92 -12.42
CA ASP A 108 2.13 0.54 -12.23
C ASP A 108 0.59 0.46 -12.24
N ALA A 109 -0.11 1.45 -11.63
CA ALA A 109 -1.56 1.56 -11.68
C ALA A 109 -2.10 1.71 -13.12
N LEU A 110 -1.41 2.49 -13.97
CA LEU A 110 -1.77 2.67 -15.38
C LEU A 110 -1.65 1.38 -16.20
N LYS A 111 -0.68 0.52 -15.89
CA LYS A 111 -0.53 -0.77 -16.56
C LYS A 111 -1.66 -1.71 -16.20
N VAL A 112 -2.00 -1.80 -14.91
CA VAL A 112 -2.99 -2.76 -14.42
C VAL A 112 -4.43 -2.28 -14.60
N CYS A 113 -4.70 -0.98 -14.74
CA CYS A 113 -6.07 -0.47 -14.87
C CYS A 113 -6.77 -0.88 -16.17
N GLY A 114 -5.99 -1.24 -17.21
CA GLY A 114 -6.53 -1.75 -18.48
C GLY A 114 -6.94 -3.22 -18.43
N LEU A 115 -6.61 -3.95 -17.36
CA LEU A 115 -6.87 -5.38 -17.26
C LEU A 115 -8.26 -5.68 -16.70
N SER A 116 -8.81 -6.78 -17.18
CA SER A 116 -10.21 -7.13 -16.98
C SER A 116 -10.45 -7.93 -15.69
N THR A 117 -9.44 -8.71 -15.28
CA THR A 117 -9.52 -9.60 -14.10
C THR A 117 -8.50 -9.22 -13.03
N ALA A 118 -8.82 -9.50 -11.77
CA ALA A 118 -7.89 -9.31 -10.65
C ALA A 118 -6.63 -10.16 -10.79
N ALA A 119 -6.77 -11.38 -11.32
CA ALA A 119 -5.67 -12.30 -11.53
C ALA A 119 -4.64 -11.76 -12.52
N GLU A 120 -5.07 -11.26 -13.68
CA GLU A 120 -4.17 -10.62 -14.64
C GLU A 120 -3.44 -9.42 -14.04
N MET A 121 -4.15 -8.60 -13.26
CA MET A 121 -3.54 -7.44 -12.57
C MET A 121 -2.46 -7.87 -11.58
N TRP A 122 -2.73 -8.93 -10.83
CA TRP A 122 -1.80 -9.46 -9.83
C TRP A 122 -0.56 -10.09 -10.46
N GLU A 123 -0.74 -10.92 -11.50
CA GLU A 123 0.35 -11.55 -12.24
C GLU A 123 1.30 -10.53 -12.87
N LEU A 124 0.76 -9.47 -13.48
CA LEU A 124 1.58 -8.43 -14.07
C LEU A 124 2.44 -7.70 -13.02
N LEU A 125 1.87 -7.40 -11.86
CA LEU A 125 2.61 -6.79 -10.74
C LEU A 125 3.70 -7.73 -10.23
N MET A 126 3.35 -8.99 -9.97
CA MET A 126 4.32 -10.00 -9.54
C MET A 126 5.50 -10.10 -10.51
N SER A 127 5.24 -10.15 -11.82
CA SER A 127 6.28 -10.18 -12.85
C SER A 127 7.16 -8.93 -12.82
N ASP A 128 6.56 -7.73 -12.80
CA ASP A 128 7.29 -6.46 -12.82
C ASP A 128 8.18 -6.28 -11.57
N TYR A 129 7.66 -6.60 -10.38
CA TYR A 129 8.42 -6.47 -9.13
C TYR A 129 9.51 -7.54 -9.02
N THR A 130 9.22 -8.78 -9.39
CA THR A 130 10.23 -9.86 -9.43
C THR A 130 11.38 -9.51 -10.38
N GLN A 131 11.08 -8.99 -11.58
CA GLN A 131 12.10 -8.60 -12.54
C GLN A 131 12.96 -7.43 -12.04
N ARG A 132 12.35 -6.44 -11.37
CA ARG A 132 13.06 -5.32 -10.74
C ARG A 132 14.01 -5.84 -9.65
N ASP A 133 13.57 -6.76 -8.81
CA ASP A 133 14.39 -7.31 -7.73
C ASP A 133 15.61 -8.07 -8.25
N PHE A 134 15.45 -8.88 -9.30
CA PHE A 134 16.59 -9.52 -9.97
C PHE A 134 17.56 -8.50 -10.57
N SER A 135 17.03 -7.42 -11.17
CA SER A 135 17.85 -6.35 -11.76
C SER A 135 18.66 -5.60 -10.70
N TYR A 136 18.06 -5.30 -9.55
CA TYR A 136 18.74 -4.65 -8.42
C TYR A 136 19.76 -5.57 -7.74
N ALA A 137 19.42 -6.85 -7.52
CA ALA A 137 20.35 -7.83 -6.96
C ALA A 137 21.59 -7.98 -7.85
N ARG A 138 21.39 -8.03 -9.18
CA ARG A 138 22.49 -8.08 -10.14
C ARG A 138 23.36 -6.83 -10.10
N MET A 139 22.77 -5.63 -10.10
CA MET A 139 23.55 -4.38 -10.01
C MET A 139 24.32 -4.26 -8.70
N ARG A 140 23.69 -4.62 -7.57
CA ARG A 140 24.36 -4.59 -6.26
C ARG A 140 25.60 -5.50 -6.22
N SER A 141 25.49 -6.71 -6.79
CA SER A 141 26.63 -7.61 -6.95
C SER A 141 27.77 -7.00 -7.77
N TYR A 142 27.48 -6.26 -8.85
CA TYR A 142 28.51 -5.55 -9.61
C TYR A 142 29.22 -4.47 -8.78
N TYR A 143 28.50 -3.70 -7.97
CA TYR A 143 29.11 -2.68 -7.13
C TYR A 143 29.94 -3.29 -5.99
N ASP A 144 29.47 -4.35 -5.34
CA ASP A 144 30.19 -5.02 -4.24
C ASP A 144 31.52 -5.64 -4.73
N VAL A 145 31.53 -6.27 -5.91
CA VAL A 145 32.74 -6.86 -6.49
C VAL A 145 33.73 -5.78 -6.94
N ASN A 146 33.26 -4.67 -7.48
CA ASN A 146 34.15 -3.58 -7.90
C ASN A 146 34.71 -2.79 -6.70
N TYR A 147 33.92 -2.58 -5.63
CA TYR A 147 34.39 -1.91 -4.42
C TYR A 147 35.47 -2.73 -3.72
N THR A 148 35.30 -4.06 -3.63
CA THR A 148 36.29 -4.95 -3.03
C THR A 148 37.58 -5.02 -3.84
N ASN A 149 37.50 -5.13 -5.18
CA ASN A 149 38.68 -5.06 -6.06
C ASN A 149 39.42 -3.72 -6.00
N ALA A 150 38.69 -2.61 -5.86
CA ALA A 150 39.29 -1.27 -5.73
C ALA A 150 40.01 -1.07 -4.37
N LEU A 151 39.48 -1.66 -3.28
CA LEU A 151 40.13 -1.62 -1.97
C LEU A 151 41.38 -2.50 -1.91
N ILE A 152 41.34 -3.70 -2.51
CA ILE A 152 42.49 -4.62 -2.56
C ILE A 152 43.66 -4.00 -3.33
N ASN A 153 43.40 -3.37 -4.49
CA ASN A 153 44.44 -2.70 -5.28
C ASN A 153 45.01 -1.42 -4.66
N ARG A 154 44.40 -0.90 -3.59
CA ARG A 154 44.86 0.32 -2.90
C ARG A 154 45.69 0.02 -1.65
N ILE A 155 45.74 -1.24 -1.21
CA ILE A 155 46.49 -1.72 -0.04
C ILE A 155 47.79 -2.45 -0.47
N SER A 156 47.90 -2.83 -1.75
CA SER A 156 49.11 -3.41 -2.37
C SER A 156 50.00 -2.35 -3.03
#